data_AF-A0A3C0CZH7-F1
#
_entry.id   AF-A0A3C0CZH7-F1
#
_cell.length_a   1.000
_cell.length_b   1.000
_cell.length_c   1.000
_cell.angle_alpha   90.00
_cell.angle_beta   90.00
_cell.angle_gamma   90.00
#
_symmetry.space_group_name_H-M   'P 1'
#
loop_
_entity.id
_entity.type
_entity.pdbx_description
1 polymer ?
#
loop_
_entity_poly.entity_id
_entity_poly.type
_entity_poly.pdbx_seq_one_letter_code
_entity_poly.pdbx_strand_id
1 'polypeptide(L)'
;LVENTGACSAVYKEAYNRDGMPEFAFNPAQFAAVGEKPFLRVFYRGTLRKHTVHFYLDDGLFNGTPTLPGQGNGEVKEIISMLRCRGYNGAITLRARSGGTAGFREAALAF
;
A
#
# COMPACT_ATOMS: atom_id res chain seq x y z
N LEU A 1 2.13 -12.13 8.80
CA LEU A 1 1.78 -10.90 8.04
C LEU A 1 0.90 -11.29 6.85
N VAL A 2 -0.18 -10.58 6.59
CA VAL A 2 -1.03 -10.75 5.39
C VAL A 2 -0.90 -9.51 4.51
N GLU A 3 -0.53 -9.68 3.24
CA GLU A 3 -0.58 -8.62 2.22
C GLU A 3 -1.96 -8.61 1.55
N ASN A 4 -2.48 -7.44 1.18
CA ASN A 4 -3.64 -7.37 0.30
C ASN A 4 -3.28 -7.68 -1.15
N THR A 5 -3.97 -8.66 -1.74
CA THR A 5 -3.73 -9.16 -3.10
C THR A 5 -5.05 -9.28 -3.84
N GLY A 6 -5.29 -8.40 -4.81
CA GLY A 6 -6.42 -8.48 -5.75
C GLY A 6 -7.84 -8.43 -5.17
N ALA A 7 -8.02 -8.29 -3.85
CA ALA A 7 -9.33 -8.16 -3.21
C ALA A 7 -9.60 -6.72 -2.76
N CYS A 8 -10.87 -6.33 -2.73
CA CYS A 8 -11.27 -5.01 -2.23
C CYS A 8 -11.13 -4.91 -0.70
N SER A 9 -11.04 -3.68 -0.20
CA SER A 9 -10.85 -3.39 1.22
C SER A 9 -11.95 -3.93 2.11
N ALA A 10 -13.16 -4.19 1.59
CA ALA A 10 -14.26 -4.76 2.36
C ALA A 10 -13.92 -6.13 2.94
N VAL A 11 -13.26 -6.99 2.17
CA VAL A 11 -12.84 -8.34 2.60
C VAL A 11 -11.90 -8.25 3.80
N TYR A 12 -10.89 -7.38 3.70
CA TYR A 12 -9.93 -7.19 4.78
C TYR A 12 -10.55 -6.49 5.99
N LYS A 13 -11.40 -5.47 5.77
CA LYS A 13 -12.11 -4.80 6.87
C LYS A 13 -12.99 -5.77 7.66
N GLU A 14 -13.69 -6.66 6.98
CA GLU A 14 -14.49 -7.70 7.64
C GLU A 14 -13.61 -8.67 8.43
N ALA A 15 -12.53 -9.16 7.84
CA ALA A 15 -11.60 -10.08 8.51
C ALA A 15 -10.96 -9.45 9.76
N TYR A 16 -10.48 -8.22 9.65
CA TYR A 16 -9.75 -7.51 10.71
C TYR A 16 -10.64 -6.88 11.78
N ASN A 17 -11.96 -6.99 11.66
CA ASN A 17 -12.87 -6.71 12.77
C ASN A 17 -12.96 -7.87 13.79
N ARG A 18 -12.28 -8.99 13.53
CA ARG A 18 -12.23 -10.17 14.41
C ARG A 18 -10.93 -10.18 15.20
N ASP A 19 -10.97 -10.69 16.43
CA ASP A 19 -9.78 -10.88 17.25
C ASP A 19 -8.86 -11.98 16.67
N GLY A 20 -7.55 -11.86 16.91
CA GLY A 20 -6.57 -12.89 16.53
C GLY A 20 -6.10 -12.86 15.07
N MET A 21 -6.44 -11.81 14.30
CA MET A 21 -5.92 -11.68 12.94
C MET A 21 -4.41 -11.40 12.91
N PRO A 22 -3.65 -11.99 11.96
CA PRO A 22 -2.23 -11.67 11.79
C PRO A 22 -2.05 -10.21 11.41
N GLU A 23 -0.86 -9.65 11.64
CA GLU A 23 -0.52 -8.29 11.23
C GLU A 23 -0.69 -8.07 9.71
N PHE A 24 -0.90 -6.83 9.28
CA PHE A 24 -1.25 -6.48 7.90
C PHE A 24 -0.11 -5.75 7.17
N ALA A 25 0.17 -6.18 5.94
CA ALA A 25 1.01 -5.51 4.95
C ALA A 25 0.11 -4.75 3.97
N PHE A 26 0.22 -3.43 3.96
CA PHE A 26 -0.59 -2.58 3.10
C PHE A 26 0.13 -2.32 1.77
N ASN A 27 -0.47 -2.78 0.67
CA ASN A 27 -0.07 -2.51 -0.69
C ASN A 27 -1.11 -1.61 -1.39
N PRO A 28 -0.82 -0.31 -1.61
CA PRO A 28 -1.78 0.61 -2.19
C PRO A 28 -2.14 0.28 -3.64
N ALA A 29 -1.18 -0.16 -4.46
CA ALA A 29 -1.42 -0.50 -5.86
C ALA A 29 -2.50 -1.58 -6.03
N GLN A 30 -2.54 -2.55 -5.11
CA GLN A 30 -3.52 -3.66 -5.15
C GLN A 30 -4.95 -3.17 -4.88
N PHE A 31 -5.13 -2.15 -4.03
CA PHE A 31 -6.44 -1.51 -3.86
C PHE A 31 -6.81 -0.61 -5.04
N ALA A 32 -5.84 0.09 -5.62
CA ALA A 32 -6.07 0.88 -6.83
C ALA A 32 -6.51 -0.02 -8.00
N ALA A 33 -5.88 -1.18 -8.18
CA ALA A 33 -6.20 -2.14 -9.24
C ALA A 33 -7.64 -2.68 -9.19
N VAL A 34 -8.31 -2.63 -8.04
CA VAL A 34 -9.73 -3.00 -7.88
C VAL A 34 -10.66 -1.80 -7.82
N GLY A 35 -10.20 -0.62 -8.26
CA GLY A 35 -10.99 0.61 -8.38
C GLY A 35 -11.22 1.35 -7.06
N GLU A 36 -10.47 1.03 -5.99
CA GLU A 36 -10.57 1.77 -4.73
C GLU A 36 -9.66 3.01 -4.71
N LYS A 37 -9.86 3.85 -3.68
CA LYS A 37 -9.00 4.99 -3.36
C LYS A 37 -8.14 4.63 -2.14
N PRO A 38 -6.89 4.15 -2.32
CA PRO A 38 -6.10 3.55 -1.26
C PRO A 38 -5.87 4.50 -0.08
N PHE A 39 -5.53 5.77 -0.32
CA PHE A 39 -5.38 6.76 0.75
C PHE A 39 -6.74 7.16 1.30
N LEU A 40 -7.61 7.78 0.50
CA LEU A 40 -8.78 8.47 1.03
C LEU A 40 -9.79 7.50 1.69
N ARG A 41 -10.09 6.37 1.05
CA ARG A 41 -11.16 5.46 1.51
C ARG A 41 -10.65 4.27 2.32
N VAL A 42 -9.48 3.75 1.98
CA VAL A 42 -8.97 2.53 2.62
C VAL A 42 -8.11 2.87 3.83
N PHE A 43 -7.13 3.76 3.67
CA PHE A 43 -6.17 4.08 4.71
C PHE A 43 -6.66 5.15 5.68
N TYR A 44 -7.05 6.34 5.19
CA TYR A 44 -7.40 7.50 6.01
C TYR A 44 -8.74 7.33 6.74
N ARG A 45 -9.80 6.98 6.01
CA ARG A 45 -11.14 6.76 6.57
C ARG A 45 -11.36 5.34 7.12
N GLY A 46 -10.50 4.38 6.76
CA GLY A 46 -10.66 2.98 7.16
C GLY A 46 -9.95 2.62 8.46
N THR A 47 -10.16 1.36 8.88
CA THR A 47 -9.58 0.78 10.10
C THR A 47 -8.29 0.00 9.83
N LEU A 48 -8.03 -0.43 8.59
CA LEU A 48 -6.86 -1.25 8.23
C LEU A 48 -5.53 -0.61 8.64
N ARG A 49 -5.43 0.72 8.61
CA ARG A 49 -4.24 1.46 9.09
C ARG A 49 -3.84 1.17 10.55
N LYS A 50 -4.76 0.67 11.39
CA LYS A 50 -4.48 0.29 12.78
C LYS A 50 -3.73 -1.04 12.87
N HIS A 51 -3.85 -1.89 11.85
CA HIS A 51 -3.25 -3.21 11.76
C HIS A 51 -2.05 -3.24 10.80
N THR A 52 -1.84 -2.16 10.04
CA THR A 52 -0.71 -2.00 9.12
C THR A 52 0.59 -1.90 9.91
N VAL A 53 1.44 -2.93 9.83
CA VAL A 53 2.81 -2.94 10.39
C VAL A 53 3.87 -2.93 9.29
N HIS A 54 3.45 -3.09 8.04
CA HIS A 54 4.31 -3.02 6.86
C HIS A 54 3.59 -2.29 5.75
N PHE A 55 4.25 -1.32 5.11
CA PHE A 55 3.76 -0.57 3.97
C PHE A 55 4.63 -0.80 2.73
N TYR A 56 4.01 -1.18 1.62
CA TYR A 56 4.66 -1.30 0.33
C TYR A 56 4.55 0.00 -0.46
N LEU A 57 5.65 0.43 -1.08
CA LEU A 57 5.71 1.62 -1.94
C LEU A 57 5.25 1.35 -3.38
N ASP A 58 4.64 0.20 -3.62
CA ASP A 58 4.11 -0.18 -4.92
C ASP A 58 3.00 0.77 -5.38
N ASP A 59 3.10 1.21 -6.63
CA ASP A 59 2.10 2.06 -7.26
C ASP A 59 1.66 1.43 -8.58
N GLY A 60 0.46 1.77 -9.03
CA GLY A 60 -0.13 1.19 -10.23
C GLY A 60 -1.38 1.91 -10.68
N LEU A 61 -1.73 1.73 -11.94
CA LEU A 61 -2.93 2.27 -12.54
C LEU A 61 -4.17 1.46 -12.12
N PHE A 62 -5.36 2.03 -12.30
CA PHE A 62 -6.64 1.34 -12.03
C PHE A 62 -6.83 0.03 -12.81
N ASN A 63 -6.14 -0.17 -13.93
CA ASN A 63 -6.18 -1.42 -14.69
C ASN A 63 -5.19 -2.49 -14.16
N GLY A 64 -4.54 -2.24 -13.02
CA GLY A 64 -3.55 -3.13 -12.42
C GLY A 64 -2.14 -3.03 -13.01
N THR A 65 -1.91 -2.14 -14.00
CA THR A 65 -0.57 -1.94 -14.57
C THR A 65 0.36 -1.31 -13.53
N PRO A 66 1.48 -1.95 -13.16
CA PRO A 66 2.43 -1.37 -12.21
C PRO A 66 3.12 -0.13 -12.76
N THR A 67 3.38 0.84 -11.89
CA THR A 67 4.07 2.10 -12.21
C THR A 67 5.18 2.37 -11.19
N LEU A 68 6.01 3.37 -11.44
CA LEU A 68 6.96 3.83 -10.42
C LEU A 68 6.20 4.45 -9.24
N PRO A 69 6.75 4.39 -8.02
CA PRO A 69 6.14 5.00 -6.85
C PRO A 69 5.76 6.47 -7.07
N GLY A 70 4.51 6.83 -6.79
CA GLY A 70 4.02 8.20 -6.96
C GLY A 70 3.65 8.59 -8.39
N GLN A 71 3.62 7.64 -9.34
CA GLN A 71 3.22 7.85 -10.73
C GLN A 71 1.92 7.13 -11.11
N GLY A 72 1.29 6.44 -10.15
CA GLY A 72 0.05 5.70 -10.36
C GLY A 72 -1.12 6.23 -9.53
N ASN A 73 -2.09 5.36 -9.31
CA ASN A 73 -3.31 5.62 -8.56
C ASN A 73 -3.27 5.04 -7.13
N GLY A 74 -2.10 4.64 -6.65
CA GLY A 74 -1.86 4.10 -5.32
C GLY A 74 -1.94 5.14 -4.19
N GLU A 75 -1.89 6.44 -4.50
CA GLU A 75 -1.86 7.53 -3.50
C GLU A 75 -0.70 7.36 -2.48
N VAL A 76 0.46 6.90 -2.97
CA VAL A 76 1.62 6.53 -2.15
C VAL A 76 2.17 7.71 -1.35
N LYS A 77 2.27 8.90 -1.96
CA LYS A 77 2.83 10.10 -1.33
C LYS A 77 1.96 10.56 -0.15
N GLU A 78 0.65 10.50 -0.31
CA GLU A 78 -0.34 10.83 0.71
C GLU A 78 -0.27 9.86 1.89
N ILE A 79 -0.14 8.56 1.63
CA ILE A 79 -0.02 7.54 2.69
C ILE A 79 1.31 7.69 3.44
N ILE A 80 2.44 7.88 2.76
CA ILE A 80 3.74 8.13 3.42
C ILE A 80 3.66 9.36 4.32
N SER A 81 3.08 10.46 3.82
CA SER A 81 2.89 11.68 4.60
C SER A 81 2.10 11.40 5.88
N MET A 82 1.01 10.64 5.78
CA MET A 82 0.18 10.27 6.94
C MET A 82 0.89 9.31 7.90
N LEU A 83 1.64 8.33 7.39
CA LEU A 83 2.44 7.41 8.21
C LEU A 83 3.46 8.21 9.05
N ARG A 84 4.19 9.13 8.41
CA ARG A 84 5.12 10.02 9.09
C ARG A 84 4.45 10.87 10.18
N CYS A 85 3.33 11.52 9.85
CA CYS A 85 2.58 12.36 10.80
C CYS A 85 2.02 11.58 12.01
N ARG A 86 1.86 10.26 11.91
CA ARG A 86 1.36 9.40 12.98
C ARG A 86 2.46 8.76 13.82
N GLY A 87 3.74 9.07 13.56
CA GLY A 87 4.86 8.42 14.25
C GLY A 87 4.94 6.93 13.94
N TYR A 88 4.62 6.53 12.70
CA TYR A 88 4.69 5.14 12.26
C TYR A 88 6.10 4.56 12.46
N ASN A 89 6.17 3.38 13.08
CA ASN A 89 7.40 2.67 13.42
C ASN A 89 7.50 1.28 12.76
N GLY A 90 6.60 0.96 11.82
CA GLY A 90 6.64 -0.29 11.07
C GLY A 90 7.57 -0.23 9.86
N ALA A 91 7.62 -1.32 9.10
CA ALA A 91 8.49 -1.43 7.93
C ALA A 91 7.91 -0.69 6.71
N ILE A 92 8.77 -0.06 5.93
CA ILE A 92 8.43 0.47 4.61
C ILE A 92 9.31 -0.23 3.58
N THR A 93 8.72 -0.81 2.54
CA THR A 93 9.46 -1.54 1.51
C THR A 93 9.28 -0.92 0.14
N LEU A 94 10.42 -0.56 -0.44
CA LEU A 94 10.56 -0.26 -1.85
C LEU A 94 10.84 -1.55 -2.62
N ARG A 95 10.13 -1.79 -3.71
CA ARG A 95 10.39 -2.91 -4.63
C ARG A 95 10.79 -2.41 -6.01
N ALA A 96 11.68 -3.15 -6.64
CA ALA A 96 12.05 -2.91 -8.03
C ALA A 96 11.02 -3.54 -8.96
N ARG A 97 10.50 -2.76 -9.92
CA ARG A 97 9.56 -3.27 -10.94
C ARG A 97 10.27 -4.15 -11.96
N SER A 98 11.42 -3.69 -12.43
CA SER A 98 12.36 -4.47 -13.24
C SER A 98 13.43 -5.04 -12.32
N GLY A 99 13.79 -6.31 -12.50
CA GLY A 99 14.81 -6.96 -11.68
C GLY A 99 16.16 -6.24 -11.75
N GLY A 100 17.00 -6.47 -10.74
CA GLY A 100 18.36 -5.94 -10.69
C GLY A 100 18.48 -4.50 -10.17
N THR A 101 19.72 -4.03 -10.12
CA THR A 101 20.09 -2.77 -9.46
C THR A 101 19.53 -1.54 -10.16
N ALA A 102 19.39 -1.59 -11.49
CA ALA A 102 18.86 -0.48 -12.29
C ALA A 102 17.39 -0.21 -11.98
N GLY A 103 16.56 -1.26 -11.94
CA GLY A 103 15.14 -1.13 -11.61
C GLY A 103 14.91 -0.69 -10.16
N PHE A 104 15.75 -1.16 -9.23
CA PHE A 104 15.70 -0.68 -7.85
C PHE A 104 16.04 0.82 -7.77
N ARG A 105 17.09 1.26 -8.49
CA ARG A 105 17.50 2.66 -8.54
C ARG A 105 16.41 3.55 -9.15
N GLU A 106 15.76 3.09 -10.22
CA GLU A 106 14.63 3.79 -10.85
C GLU A 106 13.49 4.01 -9.86
N ALA A 107 13.10 2.97 -9.11
CA ALA A 107 12.08 3.06 -8.08
C ALA A 107 12.48 4.00 -6.93
N ALA A 108 13.76 3.99 -6.51
CA ALA A 108 14.26 4.81 -5.43
C ALA A 108 14.29 6.32 -5.78
N LEU A 109 14.50 6.64 -7.05
CA LEU A 109 14.56 8.01 -7.56
C LEU A 109 13.19 8.56 -7.99
N ALA A 110 12.11 7.79 -7.86
CA ALA A 110 10.78 8.22 -8.26
C ALA A 110 10.13 9.26 -7.30
N PHE A 111 10.73 9.44 -6.13
CA PHE A 111 10.27 10.37 -5.09
C PHE A 111 10.98 11.71 -5.13
#